data_AF-A0A2T0RNV5-F1
#
_entry.id   AF-A0A2T0RNV5-F1
#
_cell.length_a   1.000
_cell.length_b   1.000
_cell.length_c   1.000
_cell.angle_alpha   90.00
_cell.angle_beta   90.00
_cell.angle_gamma   90.00
#
_symmetry.space_group_name_H-M   'P 1'
#
loop_
_entity.id
_entity.type
_entity.pdbx_description
1 polymer ?
#
loop_
_entity_poly.entity_id
_entity_poly.type
_entity_poly.pdbx_seq_one_letter_code
_entity_poly.pdbx_strand_id
1 'polypeptide(L)'
;MGCFFGPSCVARSALGYPLDLMSTPASPAPGVYHSRSRVTRNRAVLAAAGVALVLLGYLIGRLQGGPGDAAAAVPPGAQGSSAAAPGAPGATVPGDAPAPSADDPQATEPSSEPPAPEGGTDAYGTIQAESATNQQGLQYEDTQDEGGGQNVGYVNNGDWLRYDDLNFGTTPATRFAARVASDVGDGVTGQLDIRLDSPTAPPVGGLTVGNMGGWQNWQTQSTVIMPVTGKHTVFLTFASQSGTEFLNLNYFAFSH
;
A
#
# COMPACT_ATOMS: atom_id res chain seq x y z
N MET A 1 45.18 38.92 50.79
CA MET A 1 46.35 38.04 50.93
C MET A 1 46.38 37.56 52.37
N GLY A 2 46.24 36.25 52.64
CA GLY A 2 46.28 35.76 54.02
C GLY A 2 45.62 34.40 54.23
N CYS A 3 46.41 33.34 54.09
CA CYS A 3 46.24 32.05 54.78
C CYS A 3 47.63 31.45 54.96
N PHE A 4 48.20 31.62 56.16
CA PHE A 4 49.26 30.74 56.65
C PHE A 4 48.57 29.55 57.31
N PHE A 5 49.03 28.32 57.06
CA PHE A 5 49.65 27.47 58.09
C PHE A 5 50.13 26.14 57.47
N GLY A 6 51.34 25.77 57.85
CA GLY A 6 51.98 24.50 57.50
C GLY A 6 51.67 23.36 58.49
N PRO A 7 52.40 22.23 58.38
CA PRO A 7 51.82 20.91 58.62
C PRO A 7 52.32 20.20 59.88
N SER A 8 51.60 19.15 60.33
CA SER A 8 52.19 17.90 60.86
C SER A 8 51.17 16.78 61.08
N CYS A 9 51.58 15.57 60.68
CA CYS A 9 51.21 14.21 61.11
C CYS A 9 50.02 13.95 62.05
N VAL A 10 49.27 12.87 61.77
CA VAL A 10 49.35 11.59 62.52
C VAL A 10 48.66 10.48 61.70
N ALA A 11 49.18 9.25 61.75
CA ALA A 11 48.65 8.09 61.06
C ALA A 11 47.68 7.27 61.91
N ARG A 12 46.70 6.61 61.28
CA ARG A 12 46.18 5.30 61.75
C ARG A 12 45.42 4.56 60.67
N SER A 13 45.76 3.29 60.48
CA SER A 13 44.96 2.35 59.69
C SER A 13 43.63 2.04 60.38
N ALA A 14 42.55 1.95 59.60
CA ALA A 14 41.31 1.30 60.00
C ALA A 14 40.81 0.44 58.83
N LEU A 15 40.27 -0.74 59.16
CA LEU A 15 39.80 -1.75 58.23
C LEU A 15 38.39 -1.44 57.72
N GLY A 16 38.02 -1.99 56.56
CA GLY A 16 36.62 -2.18 56.17
C GLY A 16 36.13 -1.35 55.00
N TYR A 17 36.45 -1.79 53.77
CA TYR A 17 35.62 -1.45 52.61
C TYR A 17 34.44 -2.43 52.56
N PRO A 18 33.18 -1.97 52.50
CA PRO A 18 32.07 -2.85 52.18
C PRO A 18 32.19 -3.32 50.72
N LEU A 19 31.96 -4.61 50.49
CA LEU A 19 31.84 -5.16 49.13
C LEU A 19 30.52 -4.69 48.53
N ASP A 20 30.60 -3.72 47.61
CA ASP A 20 29.44 -3.29 46.85
C ASP A 20 29.11 -4.37 45.79
N LEU A 21 27.95 -5.00 45.95
CA LEU A 21 27.51 -6.12 45.13
C LEU A 21 27.03 -5.60 43.77
N MET A 22 27.93 -5.64 42.78
CA MET A 22 27.57 -5.45 41.37
C MET A 22 26.53 -6.51 40.94
N SER A 23 25.26 -6.16 41.04
CA SER A 23 24.14 -6.98 40.59
C SER A 23 24.14 -7.03 39.06
N THR A 24 24.68 -8.11 38.49
CA THR A 24 24.62 -8.38 37.05
C THR A 24 23.17 -8.66 36.63
N PRO A 25 22.64 -8.03 35.57
CA PRO A 25 21.33 -8.39 35.05
C PRO A 25 21.32 -9.85 34.58
N ALA A 26 20.26 -10.57 34.90
CA ALA A 26 20.11 -11.97 34.51
C ALA A 26 20.03 -12.12 32.99
N SER A 27 20.77 -13.08 32.43
CA SER A 27 20.66 -13.45 31.02
C SER A 27 19.21 -13.85 30.68
N PRO A 28 18.62 -13.33 29.59
CA PRO A 28 17.30 -13.78 29.15
C PRO A 28 17.35 -15.26 28.79
N ALA A 29 16.26 -15.98 29.09
CA ALA A 29 16.12 -17.39 28.76
C ALA A 29 16.23 -17.63 27.24
N PRO A 30 16.75 -18.79 26.79
CA PRO A 30 16.90 -19.07 25.37
C PRO A 30 15.54 -19.17 24.68
N GLY A 31 15.13 -18.09 24.01
CA GLY A 31 14.02 -18.10 23.07
C GLY A 31 14.29 -19.13 21.96
N VAL A 32 13.24 -19.85 21.55
CA VAL A 32 13.34 -20.92 20.55
C VAL A 32 13.82 -20.35 19.22
N TYR A 33 15.11 -20.54 18.92
CA TYR A 33 15.70 -20.12 17.66
C TYR A 33 15.18 -21.00 16.52
N HIS A 34 14.06 -20.59 15.92
CA HIS A 34 13.60 -21.13 14.65
C HIS A 34 14.60 -20.75 13.56
N SER A 35 15.64 -21.58 13.40
CA SER A 35 16.72 -21.30 12.46
C SER A 35 16.17 -21.07 11.06
N ARG A 36 16.56 -19.93 10.46
CA ARG A 36 16.12 -19.47 9.13
C ARG A 36 16.42 -20.45 7.97
N SER A 37 17.02 -21.62 8.22
CA SER A 37 17.50 -22.57 7.20
C SER A 37 16.50 -23.64 6.73
N ARG A 38 15.33 -23.80 7.38
CA ARG A 38 14.33 -24.80 6.97
C ARG A 38 13.40 -24.28 5.85
N VAL A 39 12.98 -23.02 5.92
CA VAL A 39 12.07 -22.42 4.93
C VAL A 39 12.77 -22.24 3.57
N THR A 40 14.00 -21.73 3.56
CA THR A 40 14.78 -21.50 2.32
C THR A 40 15.04 -22.80 1.56
N ARG A 41 15.31 -23.92 2.27
CA ARG A 41 15.50 -25.23 1.65
C ARG A 41 14.24 -25.75 0.97
N ASN A 42 13.07 -25.59 1.60
CA ASN A 42 11.80 -26.03 0.99
C ASN A 42 11.41 -25.18 -0.24
N ARG A 43 11.70 -23.88 -0.24
CA ARG A 43 11.43 -22.98 -1.40
C ARG A 43 12.35 -23.30 -2.59
N ALA A 44 13.64 -23.59 -2.36
CA ALA A 44 14.57 -23.96 -3.44
C ALA A 44 14.16 -25.26 -4.17
N VAL A 45 13.65 -26.27 -3.44
CA VAL A 45 13.18 -27.54 -4.02
C VAL A 45 11.94 -27.34 -4.91
N LEU A 46 10.99 -26.50 -4.48
CA LEU A 46 9.79 -26.19 -5.26
C LEU A 46 10.10 -25.38 -6.53
N ALA A 47 11.00 -24.40 -6.44
CA ALA A 47 11.42 -23.61 -7.60
C ALA A 47 12.11 -24.47 -8.68
N ALA A 48 13.00 -25.40 -8.27
CA ALA A 48 13.66 -26.32 -9.19
C ALA A 48 12.67 -27.27 -9.89
N ALA A 49 11.65 -27.76 -9.18
CA ALA A 49 10.60 -28.61 -9.75
C ALA A 49 9.75 -27.87 -10.80
N GLY A 50 9.42 -26.58 -10.56
CA GLY A 50 8.70 -25.75 -11.52
C GLY A 50 9.47 -25.53 -12.83
N VAL A 51 10.76 -25.19 -12.75
CA VAL A 51 11.61 -25.00 -13.94
C VAL A 51 11.75 -26.31 -14.74
N ALA A 52 11.89 -27.45 -14.08
CA ALA A 52 11.95 -28.75 -14.75
C ALA A 52 10.66 -29.08 -15.52
N LEU A 53 9.49 -28.76 -14.98
CA LEU A 53 8.20 -28.96 -15.66
C LEU A 53 8.02 -28.05 -16.88
N VAL A 54 8.42 -26.78 -16.78
CA VAL A 54 8.37 -25.84 -17.91
C VAL A 54 9.32 -26.28 -19.03
N LEU A 55 10.55 -26.68 -18.70
CA LEU A 55 11.51 -27.18 -19.70
C LEU A 55 11.04 -28.49 -20.34
N LEU A 56 10.43 -29.41 -19.57
CA LEU A 56 9.89 -30.66 -20.11
C LEU A 56 8.70 -30.41 -21.04
N GLY A 57 7.77 -29.53 -20.67
CA GLY A 57 6.66 -29.11 -21.53
C GLY A 57 7.14 -28.44 -22.82
N TYR A 58 8.16 -27.59 -22.73
CA TYR A 58 8.78 -26.94 -23.90
C TYR A 58 9.45 -27.96 -24.84
N LEU A 59 10.13 -28.98 -24.30
CA LEU A 59 10.74 -30.05 -25.09
C LEU A 59 9.69 -30.96 -25.77
N ILE A 60 8.59 -31.25 -25.10
CA ILE A 60 7.49 -32.06 -25.67
C ILE A 60 6.79 -31.29 -26.80
N GLY A 61 6.52 -30.00 -26.62
CA GLY A 61 5.93 -29.15 -27.67
C GLY A 61 6.79 -29.06 -28.94
N ARG A 62 8.11 -29.11 -28.80
CA ARG A 62 9.07 -29.12 -29.93
C ARG A 62 9.01 -30.41 -30.78
N LEU A 63 8.40 -31.49 -30.30
CA LEU A 63 8.33 -32.79 -31.00
C LEU A 63 7.00 -33.06 -31.72
N GLN A 64 6.00 -32.18 -31.61
CA GLN A 64 4.69 -32.34 -32.26
C GLN A 64 4.46 -31.39 -33.46
N GLY A 65 5.36 -30.43 -33.69
CA GLY A 65 5.28 -29.48 -34.80
C GLY A 65 5.92 -30.00 -36.09
N GLY A 66 5.20 -30.82 -36.85
CA GLY A 66 5.51 -31.04 -38.28
C GLY A 66 5.19 -29.78 -39.11
N PRO A 67 5.80 -29.61 -40.30
CA PRO A 67 5.59 -28.40 -41.12
C PRO A 67 4.19 -28.40 -41.74
N GLY A 68 3.30 -27.57 -41.19
CA GLY A 68 1.97 -27.28 -41.74
C GLY A 68 1.85 -25.81 -42.11
N ASP A 69 2.10 -25.53 -43.39
CA ASP A 69 1.68 -24.37 -44.19
C ASP A 69 1.43 -23.01 -43.50
N ALA A 70 2.36 -22.08 -43.72
CA ALA A 70 2.18 -20.67 -43.43
C ALA A 70 1.17 -20.01 -44.40
N ALA A 71 0.01 -19.60 -43.89
CA ALA A 71 -0.97 -18.80 -44.63
C ALA A 71 -0.79 -17.29 -44.35
N ALA A 72 -0.74 -16.49 -45.42
CA ALA A 72 -0.30 -15.10 -45.41
C ALA A 72 -1.29 -14.09 -44.78
N ALA A 73 -0.75 -12.94 -44.34
CA ALA A 73 -1.51 -11.78 -43.93
C ALA A 73 -1.82 -10.83 -45.11
N VAL A 74 -3.05 -10.28 -45.17
CA VAL A 74 -3.43 -9.13 -46.03
C VAL A 74 -4.56 -8.31 -45.38
N PRO A 75 -4.34 -7.02 -45.05
CA PRO A 75 -5.33 -5.93 -45.10
C PRO A 75 -5.09 -5.07 -46.38
N PRO A 76 -5.83 -3.97 -46.69
CA PRO A 76 -6.90 -3.30 -45.94
C PRO A 76 -8.18 -2.96 -46.77
N GLY A 77 -9.12 -2.20 -46.19
CA GLY A 77 -10.21 -1.55 -46.93
C GLY A 77 -10.99 -0.55 -46.06
N ALA A 78 -11.09 0.70 -46.50
CA ALA A 78 -11.84 1.79 -45.84
C ALA A 78 -12.75 2.53 -46.85
N GLN A 79 -13.50 3.53 -46.37
CA GLN A 79 -14.54 4.33 -47.06
C GLN A 79 -15.92 3.65 -47.14
N GLY A 80 -17.06 4.35 -47.03
CA GLY A 80 -17.32 5.77 -46.71
C GLY A 80 -18.72 6.23 -47.14
N SER A 81 -19.23 7.32 -46.55
CA SER A 81 -20.43 8.11 -46.97
C SER A 81 -21.82 7.42 -46.83
N SER A 82 -22.82 7.92 -46.08
CA SER A 82 -23.50 9.23 -45.93
C SER A 82 -24.80 9.36 -46.77
N ALA A 83 -25.94 9.60 -46.11
CA ALA A 83 -27.15 10.18 -46.70
C ALA A 83 -27.95 10.89 -45.58
N ALA A 84 -28.68 11.97 -45.90
CA ALA A 84 -29.26 12.88 -44.90
C ALA A 84 -30.67 13.39 -45.24
N ALA A 85 -31.47 13.61 -44.17
CA ALA A 85 -32.59 14.55 -44.05
C ALA A 85 -33.84 14.33 -44.97
N PRO A 86 -34.94 15.13 -44.82
CA PRO A 86 -35.39 16.00 -43.71
C PRO A 86 -36.85 15.72 -43.24
N GLY A 87 -37.33 16.43 -42.19
CA GLY A 87 -38.77 16.48 -41.85
C GLY A 87 -39.15 17.37 -40.65
N ALA A 88 -39.72 18.54 -40.92
CA ALA A 88 -40.36 19.50 -39.99
C ALA A 88 -41.40 20.32 -40.80
N PRO A 89 -42.23 21.27 -40.26
CA PRO A 89 -42.36 21.78 -38.88
C PRO A 89 -43.85 21.89 -38.39
N GLY A 90 -44.12 22.52 -37.22
CA GLY A 90 -45.48 22.97 -36.83
C GLY A 90 -45.63 23.57 -35.42
N ALA A 91 -46.44 24.64 -35.28
CA ALA A 91 -46.70 25.40 -34.04
C ALA A 91 -48.12 26.07 -34.12
N THR A 92 -48.67 26.92 -33.23
CA THR A 92 -48.13 27.82 -32.17
C THR A 92 -49.24 28.22 -31.15
N VAL A 93 -48.92 28.20 -29.83
CA VAL A 93 -49.36 29.23 -28.82
C VAL A 93 -50.90 29.16 -28.45
N PRO A 94 -51.48 29.98 -27.54
CA PRO A 94 -51.70 29.70 -26.09
C PRO A 94 -53.18 29.78 -25.61
N GLY A 95 -53.45 29.68 -24.29
CA GLY A 95 -54.70 30.22 -23.71
C GLY A 95 -55.09 29.76 -22.29
N ASP A 96 -55.04 30.72 -21.35
CA ASP A 96 -55.78 30.90 -20.07
C ASP A 96 -56.38 29.76 -19.24
N ALA A 97 -56.20 29.90 -17.91
CA ALA A 97 -56.91 29.20 -16.85
C ALA A 97 -58.33 29.75 -16.61
N PRO A 98 -59.15 29.05 -15.80
CA PRO A 98 -59.31 29.56 -14.43
C PRO A 98 -59.30 28.46 -13.34
N ALA A 99 -59.05 28.88 -12.10
CA ALA A 99 -59.16 28.04 -10.90
C ALA A 99 -60.62 27.72 -10.55
N PRO A 100 -60.86 26.74 -9.64
CA PRO A 100 -61.12 27.18 -8.26
C PRO A 100 -60.54 26.31 -7.14
N SER A 101 -60.27 27.00 -6.02
CA SER A 101 -60.44 26.60 -4.61
C SER A 101 -59.97 25.23 -4.10
N ALA A 102 -58.88 25.29 -3.30
CA ALA A 102 -58.79 24.77 -1.93
C ALA A 102 -59.42 23.41 -1.60
N ASP A 103 -58.58 22.37 -1.61
CA ASP A 103 -58.59 21.34 -0.57
C ASP A 103 -57.13 21.04 -0.19
N ASP A 104 -56.88 20.65 1.06
CA ASP A 104 -55.54 20.74 1.70
C ASP A 104 -54.95 19.34 2.00
N PRO A 105 -54.00 18.85 1.19
CA PRO A 105 -53.17 17.71 1.54
C PRO A 105 -51.82 18.19 2.07
N GLN A 106 -51.80 18.52 3.37
CA GLN A 106 -50.65 18.49 4.28
C GLN A 106 -49.28 18.37 3.57
N ALA A 107 -48.66 19.52 3.30
CA ALA A 107 -47.29 19.54 2.81
C ALA A 107 -46.38 18.81 3.80
N THR A 108 -45.91 17.63 3.42
CA THR A 108 -44.83 16.95 4.13
C THR A 108 -43.56 17.77 3.92
N GLU A 109 -43.23 18.61 4.90
CA GLU A 109 -41.95 19.29 4.95
C GLU A 109 -40.83 18.26 4.81
N PRO A 110 -39.96 18.35 3.78
CA PRO A 110 -38.81 17.48 3.70
C PRO A 110 -37.87 17.85 4.85
N SER A 111 -37.78 17.00 5.88
CA SER A 111 -36.86 17.18 7.00
C SER A 111 -35.46 17.48 6.49
N SER A 112 -34.99 18.70 6.71
CA SER A 112 -33.61 19.12 6.46
C SER A 112 -32.71 18.62 7.58
N GLU A 113 -32.70 17.31 7.82
CA GLU A 113 -31.68 16.67 8.63
C GLU A 113 -30.41 16.59 7.77
N PRO A 114 -29.27 17.15 8.22
CA PRO A 114 -28.01 16.97 7.53
C PRO A 114 -27.72 15.47 7.38
N PRO A 115 -27.20 15.00 6.23
CA PRO A 115 -26.86 13.60 6.08
C PRO A 115 -25.92 13.18 7.21
N ALA A 116 -26.24 12.04 7.84
CA ALA A 116 -25.44 11.48 8.93
C ALA A 116 -23.96 11.40 8.52
N PRO A 117 -23.00 11.63 9.44
CA PRO A 117 -21.58 11.63 9.10
C PRO A 117 -21.22 10.32 8.40
N GLU A 118 -20.75 10.41 7.16
CA GLU A 118 -20.55 9.24 6.30
C GLU A 118 -19.49 8.32 6.92
N GLY A 119 -19.96 7.21 7.48
CA GLY A 119 -19.11 6.28 8.23
C GLY A 119 -18.05 5.63 7.35
N GLY A 120 -16.84 5.55 7.90
CA GLY A 120 -15.64 5.01 7.27
C GLY A 120 -14.39 5.38 8.07
N THR A 121 -13.24 4.90 7.64
CA THR A 121 -11.93 5.32 8.17
C THR A 121 -11.50 6.60 7.44
N ASP A 122 -11.06 7.62 8.18
CA ASP A 122 -10.56 8.86 7.59
C ASP A 122 -9.31 8.59 6.71
N ALA A 123 -9.38 8.96 5.43
CA ALA A 123 -8.27 8.79 4.49
C ALA A 123 -7.10 9.76 4.73
N TYR A 124 -7.32 10.86 5.46
CA TYR A 124 -6.32 11.90 5.74
C TYR A 124 -5.50 11.64 7.02
N GLY A 125 -5.95 10.69 7.85
CA GLY A 125 -5.18 10.18 8.97
C GLY A 125 -4.04 9.25 8.55
N THR A 126 -3.12 8.97 9.46
CA THR A 126 -2.12 7.92 9.27
C THR A 126 -2.79 6.54 9.33
N ILE A 127 -2.76 5.82 8.20
CA ILE A 127 -3.27 4.46 8.07
C ILE A 127 -2.09 3.49 8.16
N GLN A 128 -2.12 2.60 9.14
CA GLN A 128 -1.10 1.57 9.34
C GLN A 128 -1.20 0.51 8.24
N ALA A 129 -0.07 -0.03 7.78
CA ALA A 129 -0.08 -1.01 6.71
C ALA A 129 -0.64 -2.37 7.18
N GLU A 130 -0.39 -2.72 8.43
CA GLU A 130 -0.90 -3.94 9.07
C GLU A 130 -2.39 -3.89 9.40
N SER A 131 -3.03 -2.71 9.34
CA SER A 131 -4.48 -2.55 9.56
C SER A 131 -5.33 -2.83 8.32
N ALA A 132 -4.76 -3.45 7.29
CA ALA A 132 -5.49 -3.85 6.09
C ALA A 132 -6.65 -4.79 6.40
N THR A 133 -7.83 -4.51 5.82
CA THR A 133 -9.03 -5.34 5.93
C THR A 133 -8.83 -6.71 5.30
N ASN A 134 -8.01 -6.80 4.25
CA ASN A 134 -7.59 -8.06 3.65
C ASN A 134 -6.24 -7.90 2.93
N GLN A 135 -5.53 -9.00 2.68
CA GLN A 135 -4.21 -9.00 2.03
C GLN A 135 -3.94 -10.29 1.25
N GLN A 136 -2.97 -10.25 0.34
CA GLN A 136 -2.43 -11.43 -0.32
C GLN A 136 -0.90 -11.40 -0.37
N GLY A 137 -0.27 -12.50 0.07
CA GLY A 137 1.16 -12.80 -0.11
C GLY A 137 2.10 -12.26 0.98
N LEU A 138 1.58 -11.38 1.84
CA LEU A 138 2.35 -10.52 2.74
C LEU A 138 2.50 -11.10 4.14
N GLN A 139 3.45 -10.57 4.91
CA GLN A 139 3.63 -10.87 6.33
C GLN A 139 3.85 -9.58 7.13
N TYR A 140 3.58 -9.65 8.43
CA TYR A 140 3.82 -8.54 9.36
C TYR A 140 5.06 -8.83 10.21
N GLU A 141 5.91 -7.84 10.42
CA GLU A 141 7.07 -7.92 11.30
C GLU A 141 7.21 -6.65 12.17
N ASP A 142 7.91 -6.75 13.29
CA ASP A 142 8.12 -5.60 14.18
C ASP A 142 8.95 -4.52 13.47
N THR A 143 8.53 -3.26 13.56
CA THR A 143 9.25 -2.14 12.93
C THR A 143 10.29 -1.53 13.85
N GLN A 144 11.42 -1.11 13.28
CA GLN A 144 12.46 -0.31 13.94
C GLN A 144 12.29 1.20 13.65
N ASP A 145 11.21 1.59 12.96
CA ASP A 145 10.89 2.99 12.70
C ASP A 145 10.54 3.75 13.99
N GLU A 146 10.56 5.08 13.90
CA GLU A 146 10.10 5.95 14.99
C GLU A 146 8.63 5.68 15.33
N GLY A 147 8.35 5.41 16.61
CA GLY A 147 7.04 5.00 17.11
C GLY A 147 6.90 3.49 17.37
N GLY A 148 7.72 2.65 16.73
CA GLY A 148 7.60 1.19 16.83
C GLY A 148 6.26 0.68 16.28
N GLY A 149 5.82 -0.50 16.73
CA GLY A 149 4.65 -1.20 16.19
C GLY A 149 5.06 -2.31 15.22
N GLN A 150 4.23 -2.57 14.20
CA GLN A 150 4.55 -3.50 13.13
C GLN A 150 4.71 -2.78 11.80
N ASN A 151 5.08 -3.52 10.76
CA ASN A 151 5.04 -3.08 9.38
C ASN A 151 4.69 -4.27 8.49
N VAL A 152 4.25 -4.00 7.26
CA VAL A 152 4.08 -5.00 6.21
C VAL A 152 5.41 -5.21 5.50
N GLY A 153 5.91 -6.45 5.50
CA GLY A 153 7.12 -6.83 4.80
C GLY A 153 6.94 -8.06 3.91
N TYR A 154 8.07 -8.54 3.37
CA TYR A 154 8.12 -9.67 2.42
C TYR A 154 7.29 -9.41 1.14
N VAL A 155 7.15 -8.14 0.74
CA VAL A 155 6.34 -7.71 -0.42
C VAL A 155 6.97 -8.18 -1.73
N ASN A 156 6.29 -9.09 -2.43
CA ASN A 156 6.66 -9.63 -3.75
C ASN A 156 5.75 -9.12 -4.87
N ASN A 157 6.10 -9.46 -6.12
CA ASN A 157 5.29 -9.14 -7.29
C ASN A 157 3.95 -9.91 -7.30
N GLY A 158 2.84 -9.19 -7.36
CA GLY A 158 1.47 -9.73 -7.38
C GLY A 158 0.77 -9.70 -6.01
N ASP A 159 1.47 -9.26 -4.97
CA ASP A 159 0.91 -9.07 -3.63
C ASP A 159 0.06 -7.80 -3.55
N TRP A 160 -0.84 -7.73 -2.56
CA TRP A 160 -1.68 -6.55 -2.35
C TRP A 160 -2.22 -6.42 -0.91
N LEU A 161 -2.52 -5.18 -0.53
CA LEU A 161 -3.27 -4.81 0.68
C LEU A 161 -4.61 -4.18 0.25
N ARG A 162 -5.67 -4.41 1.02
CA ARG A 162 -7.02 -3.85 0.82
C ARG A 162 -7.51 -3.16 2.09
N TYR A 163 -8.03 -1.95 1.94
CA TYR A 163 -8.63 -1.15 3.01
C TYR A 163 -10.07 -0.82 2.59
N ASP A 164 -11.05 -1.33 3.32
CA ASP A 164 -12.45 -1.05 3.08
C ASP A 164 -12.89 0.28 3.72
N ASP A 165 -13.88 0.92 3.12
CA ASP A 165 -14.55 2.11 3.64
C ASP A 165 -13.61 3.29 3.99
N LEU A 166 -12.55 3.54 3.20
CA LEU A 166 -11.76 4.76 3.34
C LEU A 166 -12.54 5.97 2.81
N ASN A 167 -12.78 6.94 3.70
CA ASN A 167 -13.56 8.14 3.41
C ASN A 167 -12.63 9.34 3.11
N PHE A 168 -12.71 9.82 1.87
CA PHE A 168 -12.00 11.00 1.36
C PHE A 168 -12.84 12.28 1.46
N GLY A 169 -14.10 12.20 1.85
CA GLY A 169 -15.01 13.34 1.97
C GLY A 169 -15.24 14.09 0.65
N THR A 170 -15.65 15.35 0.73
CA THR A 170 -15.96 16.19 -0.44
C THR A 170 -14.77 16.98 -0.96
N THR A 171 -13.75 17.24 -0.14
CA THR A 171 -12.49 17.86 -0.57
C THR A 171 -11.60 16.78 -1.16
N PRO A 172 -11.06 16.92 -2.38
CA PRO A 172 -10.30 15.86 -3.02
C PRO A 172 -8.93 15.61 -2.37
N ALA A 173 -8.54 14.35 -2.21
CA ALA A 173 -7.13 13.98 -2.06
C ALA A 173 -6.43 14.09 -3.42
N THR A 174 -5.30 14.77 -3.50
CA THR A 174 -4.46 14.88 -4.72
C THR A 174 -3.03 14.38 -4.51
N ARG A 175 -2.67 13.98 -3.28
CA ARG A 175 -1.36 13.42 -2.92
C ARG A 175 -1.49 12.20 -2.03
N PHE A 176 -0.57 11.26 -2.23
CA PHE A 176 -0.35 10.09 -1.37
C PHE A 176 1.09 10.11 -0.85
N ALA A 177 1.27 9.75 0.42
CA ALA A 177 2.59 9.55 1.02
C ALA A 177 2.64 8.22 1.78
N ALA A 178 3.76 7.50 1.66
CA ALA A 178 3.99 6.22 2.32
C ALA A 178 5.37 6.19 3.01
N ARG A 179 5.40 5.60 4.20
CA ARG A 179 6.61 5.34 4.99
C ARG A 179 7.13 3.95 4.65
N VAL A 180 8.25 3.90 3.96
CA VAL A 180 8.76 2.71 3.28
C VAL A 180 10.25 2.48 3.56
N ALA A 181 10.68 1.22 3.45
CA ALA A 181 12.08 0.82 3.52
C ALA A 181 12.36 -0.26 2.45
N SER A 182 13.61 -0.35 2.00
CA SER A 182 14.02 -1.30 0.96
C SER A 182 15.53 -1.53 0.96
N ASP A 183 15.95 -2.78 0.72
CA ASP A 183 17.35 -3.20 0.59
C ASP A 183 17.55 -4.01 -0.71
N VAL A 184 16.78 -3.69 -1.76
CA VAL A 184 17.00 -4.29 -3.09
C VAL A 184 18.36 -3.89 -3.64
N GLY A 185 18.95 -4.75 -4.48
CA GLY A 185 20.21 -4.44 -5.16
C GLY A 185 20.13 -3.21 -6.05
N ASP A 186 21.27 -2.56 -6.30
CA ASP A 186 21.33 -1.33 -7.09
C ASP A 186 20.77 -1.52 -8.51
N GLY A 187 19.95 -0.56 -8.95
CA GLY A 187 19.24 -0.63 -10.23
C GLY A 187 17.97 -1.50 -10.23
N VAL A 188 17.68 -2.22 -9.15
CA VAL A 188 16.37 -2.88 -8.97
C VAL A 188 15.35 -1.88 -8.47
N THR A 189 14.14 -1.95 -9.03
CA THR A 189 12.97 -1.21 -8.58
C THR A 189 11.73 -2.10 -8.52
N GLY A 190 10.81 -1.75 -7.62
CA GLY A 190 9.44 -2.22 -7.65
C GLY A 190 8.46 -1.04 -7.60
N GLN A 191 7.19 -1.34 -7.78
CA GLN A 191 6.11 -0.39 -7.93
C GLN A 191 5.02 -0.69 -6.90
N LEU A 192 4.60 0.35 -6.17
CA LEU A 192 3.39 0.39 -5.36
C LEU A 192 2.35 1.22 -6.14
N ASP A 193 1.29 0.58 -6.61
CA ASP A 193 0.17 1.24 -7.28
C ASP A 193 -1.02 1.38 -6.33
N ILE A 194 -1.68 2.54 -6.38
CA ILE A 194 -2.87 2.87 -5.60
C ILE A 194 -4.09 2.74 -6.51
N ARG A 195 -5.03 1.86 -6.17
CA ARG A 195 -6.22 1.55 -7.00
C ARG A 195 -7.49 1.66 -6.16
N LEU A 196 -8.58 2.10 -6.79
CA LEU A 196 -9.89 2.24 -6.14
C LEU A 196 -10.83 1.12 -6.59
N ASP A 197 -11.57 0.59 -5.63
CA ASP A 197 -12.70 -0.36 -5.73
C ASP A 197 -12.42 -1.73 -6.36
N SER A 198 -11.29 -1.90 -7.06
CA SER A 198 -10.79 -3.17 -7.57
C SER A 198 -9.25 -3.19 -7.64
N PRO A 199 -8.59 -4.31 -7.31
CA PRO A 199 -7.14 -4.46 -7.47
C PRO A 199 -6.71 -4.48 -8.95
N THR A 200 -7.65 -4.56 -9.90
CA THR A 200 -7.38 -4.52 -11.35
C THR A 200 -7.82 -3.22 -12.02
N ALA A 201 -8.46 -2.29 -11.29
CA ALA A 201 -8.79 -0.97 -11.82
C ALA A 201 -7.52 -0.17 -12.17
N PRO A 202 -7.55 0.76 -13.15
CA PRO A 202 -6.42 1.65 -13.43
C PRO A 202 -5.98 2.39 -12.15
N PRO A 203 -4.66 2.53 -11.91
CA PRO A 203 -4.18 3.19 -10.71
C PRO A 203 -4.48 4.70 -10.75
N VAL A 204 -4.86 5.25 -9.58
CA VAL A 204 -4.98 6.71 -9.39
C VAL A 204 -3.61 7.37 -9.20
N GLY A 205 -2.59 6.59 -8.85
CA GLY A 205 -1.19 6.97 -8.84
C GLY A 205 -0.32 5.85 -8.28
N GLY A 206 0.96 6.10 -8.05
CA GLY A 206 1.86 5.11 -7.50
C GLY A 206 3.27 5.63 -7.20
N LEU A 207 4.06 4.78 -6.56
CA LEU A 207 5.44 5.02 -6.14
C LEU A 207 6.35 3.94 -6.73
N THR A 208 7.39 4.36 -7.44
CA THR A 208 8.52 3.49 -7.77
C THR A 208 9.52 3.54 -6.61
N VAL A 209 9.82 2.39 -6.02
CA VAL A 209 10.75 2.23 -4.90
C VAL A 209 11.96 1.42 -5.36
N GLY A 210 13.16 1.90 -5.04
CA GLY A 210 14.42 1.19 -5.22
C GLY A 210 15.19 1.09 -3.92
N ASN A 211 16.49 0.80 -3.99
CA ASN A 211 17.36 0.65 -2.83
C ASN A 211 17.33 1.88 -1.90
N MET A 212 17.07 1.66 -0.61
CA MET A 212 17.12 2.67 0.46
C MET A 212 18.23 2.39 1.48
N GLY A 213 19.04 1.35 1.29
CA GLY A 213 20.14 0.98 2.18
C GLY A 213 19.71 0.23 3.45
N GLY A 214 18.56 -0.47 3.42
CA GLY A 214 18.18 -1.40 4.47
C GLY A 214 16.67 -1.60 4.61
N TRP A 215 16.26 -2.83 4.96
CA TRP A 215 14.85 -3.22 5.21
C TRP A 215 14.18 -2.48 6.37
N GLN A 216 14.98 -1.80 7.20
CA GLN A 216 14.55 -1.02 8.34
C GLN A 216 15.14 0.42 8.29
N ASN A 217 15.61 0.87 7.12
CA ASN A 217 16.02 2.25 6.90
C ASN A 217 14.85 3.04 6.27
N TRP A 218 14.07 3.67 7.13
CA TRP A 218 12.75 4.19 6.78
C TRP A 218 12.78 5.59 6.17
N GLN A 219 12.13 5.74 5.02
CA GLN A 219 11.97 6.99 4.28
C GLN A 219 10.49 7.24 3.96
N THR A 220 10.10 8.52 3.89
CA THR A 220 8.75 8.89 3.45
C THR A 220 8.79 9.30 1.99
N GLN A 221 8.17 8.50 1.13
CA GLN A 221 8.04 8.77 -0.31
C GLN A 221 6.63 9.29 -0.62
N SER A 222 6.50 10.21 -1.59
CA SER A 222 5.19 10.78 -1.94
C SER A 222 5.01 10.98 -3.44
N THR A 223 3.76 10.92 -3.89
CA THR A 223 3.35 11.08 -5.28
C THR A 223 2.08 11.91 -5.39
N VAL A 224 1.88 12.53 -6.55
CA VAL A 224 0.60 13.11 -6.92
C VAL A 224 -0.31 11.98 -7.41
N ILE A 225 -1.60 12.05 -7.10
CA ILE A 225 -2.62 11.12 -7.55
C ILE A 225 -3.71 11.88 -8.33
N MET A 226 -4.51 11.16 -9.13
CA MET A 226 -5.77 11.68 -9.63
C MET A 226 -6.69 12.06 -8.45
N PRO A 227 -7.43 13.18 -8.50
CA PRO A 227 -8.31 13.60 -7.41
C PRO A 227 -9.31 12.52 -6.97
N VAL A 228 -9.34 12.21 -5.67
CA VAL A 228 -10.25 11.21 -5.06
C VAL A 228 -11.16 11.88 -4.02
N THR A 229 -12.47 11.61 -4.07
CA THR A 229 -13.51 12.11 -3.17
C THR A 229 -14.54 11.03 -2.90
N GLY A 230 -15.26 11.11 -1.77
CA GLY A 230 -16.25 10.12 -1.36
C GLY A 230 -15.60 8.92 -0.68
N LYS A 231 -16.28 7.78 -0.66
CA LYS A 231 -15.83 6.57 0.05
C LYS A 231 -15.49 5.45 -0.92
N HIS A 232 -14.31 4.85 -0.75
CA HIS A 232 -13.79 3.81 -1.63
C HIS A 232 -13.22 2.63 -0.84
N THR A 233 -13.19 1.46 -1.49
CA THR A 233 -12.20 0.44 -1.11
C THR A 233 -10.87 0.79 -1.77
N VAL A 234 -9.80 0.92 -1.00
CA VAL A 234 -8.47 1.22 -1.54
C VAL A 234 -7.64 -0.05 -1.58
N PHE A 235 -7.02 -0.32 -2.73
CA PHE A 235 -6.03 -1.36 -2.92
C PHE A 235 -4.65 -0.74 -3.10
N LEU A 236 -3.66 -1.24 -2.35
CA LEU A 236 -2.24 -1.03 -2.65
C LEU A 236 -1.73 -2.32 -3.29
N THR A 237 -1.36 -2.28 -4.56
CA THR A 237 -0.91 -3.46 -5.33
C THR A 237 0.56 -3.35 -5.67
N PHE A 238 1.29 -4.45 -5.56
CA PHE A 238 2.75 -4.48 -5.63
C PHE A 238 3.25 -5.23 -6.88
N ALA A 239 4.17 -4.62 -7.63
CA ALA A 239 4.77 -5.22 -8.82
C ALA A 239 6.30 -5.05 -8.83
N SER A 240 7.03 -6.07 -9.28
CA SER A 240 8.50 -6.03 -9.42
C SER A 240 8.97 -7.00 -10.49
N GLN A 241 9.99 -6.60 -11.25
CA GLN A 241 10.61 -7.43 -12.27
C GLN A 241 11.75 -8.32 -11.72
N SER A 242 12.19 -8.13 -10.47
CA SER A 242 13.30 -8.91 -9.88
C SER A 242 12.93 -10.34 -9.50
N GLY A 243 11.64 -10.63 -9.30
CA GLY A 243 11.18 -11.91 -8.75
C GLY A 243 11.54 -12.13 -7.27
N THR A 244 11.93 -11.07 -6.56
CA THR A 244 12.25 -11.07 -5.13
C THR A 244 11.33 -10.11 -4.37
N GLU A 245 11.41 -10.18 -3.04
CA GLU A 245 10.86 -9.11 -2.19
C GLU A 245 11.55 -7.77 -2.50
N PHE A 246 10.81 -6.67 -2.36
CA PHE A 246 11.32 -5.34 -2.73
C PHE A 246 10.93 -4.18 -1.79
N LEU A 247 10.00 -4.39 -0.87
CA LEU A 247 9.44 -3.33 -0.05
C LEU A 247 9.09 -3.81 1.37
N ASN A 248 9.40 -2.98 2.35
CA ASN A 248 8.71 -2.91 3.63
C ASN A 248 7.88 -1.60 3.66
N LEU A 249 6.66 -1.65 4.18
CA LEU A 249 5.70 -0.54 4.26
C LEU A 249 5.16 -0.45 5.69
N ASN A 250 5.40 0.69 6.36
CA ASN A 250 4.97 0.94 7.74
C ASN A 250 3.54 1.53 7.77
N TYR A 251 3.38 2.72 7.19
CA TYR A 251 2.08 3.41 7.11
C TYR A 251 1.99 4.31 5.88
N PHE A 252 0.79 4.81 5.59
CA PHE A 252 0.55 5.79 4.54
C PHE A 252 -0.54 6.80 4.96
N ALA A 253 -0.66 7.88 4.20
CA ALA A 253 -1.74 8.86 4.35
C ALA A 253 -2.04 9.54 3.01
N PHE A 254 -3.27 10.01 2.84
CA PHE A 254 -3.67 10.89 1.74
C PHE A 254 -3.66 12.36 2.16
N SER A 255 -3.56 13.27 1.20
CA SER A 255 -3.57 14.73 1.42
C SER A 255 -4.09 15.48 0.19
N HIS A 256 -4.52 16.72 0.41
CA HIS A 256 -5.01 17.64 -0.63
C HIS A 256 -3.89 18.18 -1.52
#